data_AF-A0A7L4PVM4-F1
#
_entry.id   AF-A0A7L4PVM4-F1
#
_cell.length_a   1.000
_cell.length_b   1.000
_cell.length_c   1.000
_cell.angle_alpha   90.00
_cell.angle_beta   90.00
_cell.angle_gamma   90.00
#
_symmetry.space_group_name_H-M   'P 1'
#
loop_
_entity.id
_entity.type
_entity.pdbx_description
1 polymer ?
#
loop_
_entity_poly.entity_id
_entity_poly.type
_entity_poly.pdbx_seq_one_letter_code
_entity_poly.pdbx_strand_id
1 'polypeptide(L)' 'YDETGFFSSPDPKVAPVTTIRPGIYVAGTAASPKDIPDSVMQAEAAAMRAFTDAIRAA' A
#
# COMPACT_ATOMS: atom_id res chain seq x y z
N TYR A 1 -4.99 -10.88 3.93
CA TYR A 1 -3.65 -11.46 3.98
C TYR A 1 -3.55 -12.45 2.84
N ASP A 2 -2.37 -12.57 2.22
CA ASP A 2 -2.14 -13.59 1.18
C ASP A 2 -1.77 -14.95 1.80
N GLU A 3 -1.57 -15.96 0.95
CA GLU A 3 -1.19 -17.33 1.34
C GLU A 3 0.17 -17.38 2.06
N THR A 4 1.01 -16.37 1.87
CA THR A 4 2.32 -16.22 2.52
C THR A 4 2.28 -15.43 3.83
N GLY A 5 1.10 -14.93 4.24
CA GLY A 5 0.90 -14.20 5.48
C GLY A 5 1.20 -12.70 5.43
N PHE A 6 1.49 -12.14 4.25
CA PHE A 6 1.69 -10.71 4.08
C PHE A 6 0.37 -9.95 3.94
N PHE A 7 0.44 -8.63 4.11
CA PHE A 7 -0.69 -7.76 3.88
C PHE A 7 -0.99 -7.70 2.37
N SER A 8 -2.20 -8.11 1.99
CA SER A 8 -2.64 -8.18 0.60
C SER A 8 -3.40 -6.90 0.23
N SER A 9 -3.04 -6.34 -0.93
CA SER A 9 -3.83 -5.30 -1.60
C SER A 9 -4.98 -5.94 -2.40
N PRO A 10 -6.13 -5.24 -2.56
CA PRO A 10 -7.29 -5.79 -3.26
C PRO A 10 -7.05 -6.06 -4.74
N ASP A 11 -6.31 -5.17 -5.40
CA ASP A 11 -5.90 -5.30 -6.80
C ASP A 11 -4.45 -4.80 -6.93
N PRO A 12 -3.47 -5.71 -7.18
CA PRO A 12 -2.06 -5.35 -7.30
C PRO A 12 -1.75 -4.41 -8.46
N LYS A 13 -2.58 -4.38 -9.52
CA LYS A 13 -2.34 -3.57 -10.73
C LYS A 13 -2.92 -2.17 -10.58
N VAL A 14 -4.09 -2.07 -9.97
CA VAL A 14 -4.84 -0.81 -9.88
C VAL A 14 -4.49 -0.04 -8.60
N ALA A 15 -4.26 -0.73 -7.48
CA ALA A 15 -4.11 -0.08 -6.18
C ALA A 15 -3.12 -0.84 -5.25
N PRO A 16 -1.82 -0.88 -5.61
CA PRO A 16 -0.83 -1.75 -4.98
C PRO A 16 -0.56 -1.45 -3.50
N VAL A 17 -0.80 -0.22 -3.04
CA VAL A 17 -0.53 0.25 -1.67
C VAL A 17 -1.78 0.31 -0.79
N THR A 18 -2.96 0.11 -1.37
CA THR A 18 -4.21 0.15 -0.62
C THR A 18 -4.51 -1.20 0.00
N THR A 19 -5.18 -1.20 1.15
CA THR A 19 -5.69 -2.44 1.76
C THR A 19 -7.20 -2.53 1.59
N ILE A 20 -7.78 -3.65 2.01
CA ILE A 20 -9.24 -3.85 2.04
C ILE A 20 -9.98 -2.84 2.93
N ARG A 21 -9.26 -2.18 3.87
CA ARG A 21 -9.81 -1.18 4.78
C ARG A 21 -9.48 0.21 4.25
N PRO A 22 -10.48 1.02 3.85
CA PRO A 22 -10.27 2.40 3.43
C PRO A 22 -9.51 3.19 4.51
N GLY A 23 -8.58 4.05 4.08
CA GLY A 23 -7.71 4.81 4.98
C GLY A 23 -6.54 4.03 5.58
N ILE A 24 -6.43 2.72 5.32
CA ILE A 24 -5.28 1.90 5.71
C ILE A 24 -4.47 1.53 4.47
N TYR A 25 -3.18 1.85 4.52
CA TYR A 25 -2.22 1.64 3.43
C TYR A 25 -1.07 0.74 3.88
N VAL A 26 -0.44 0.06 2.93
CA VAL A 26 0.70 -0.83 3.16
C VAL A 26 1.86 -0.43 2.25
N ALA A 27 3.08 -0.50 2.76
CA ALA A 27 4.30 -0.25 2.03
C ALA A 27 5.45 -1.13 2.55
N GLY A 28 6.48 -1.30 1.73
CA GLY A 28 7.69 -2.00 2.14
C GLY A 28 7.48 -3.49 2.37
N THR A 29 8.30 -4.09 3.23
CA THR A 29 8.32 -5.53 3.49
C THR A 29 7.05 -6.08 4.13
N ALA A 30 6.16 -5.22 4.63
CA ALA A 30 4.84 -5.61 5.13
C ALA A 30 3.93 -6.19 4.01
N ALA A 31 4.08 -5.72 2.76
CA ALA A 31 3.27 -6.19 1.64
C ALA A 31 3.83 -7.44 0.96
N SER A 32 5.15 -7.61 0.96
CA SER A 32 5.89 -8.73 0.36
C SER A 32 7.39 -8.55 0.56
N PRO A 33 8.22 -9.60 0.46
CA PRO A 33 9.67 -9.47 0.40
C PRO A 33 10.08 -8.59 -0.79
N LYS A 34 10.87 -7.54 -0.55
CA LYS A 34 11.31 -6.58 -1.57
C LYS A 34 12.58 -5.84 -1.15
N ASP A 35 13.26 -5.24 -2.11
CA ASP A 35 14.50 -4.49 -1.88
C ASP A 35 14.24 -3.07 -1.34
N ILE A 36 15.32 -2.41 -0.93
CA ILE A 36 15.27 -1.05 -0.36
C ILE A 36 14.63 -0.06 -1.34
N PRO A 37 15.05 0.04 -2.62
CA PRO A 37 14.48 1.03 -3.54
C PRO A 37 12.99 0.81 -3.76
N ASP A 38 12.55 -0.44 -3.90
CA ASP A 38 11.15 -0.79 -4.08
C ASP A 38 10.31 -0.46 -2.84
N SER A 39 10.88 -0.64 -1.65
CA SER A 39 10.24 -0.27 -0.40
C SER A 39 10.01 1.23 -0.29
N VAL A 40 11.02 2.03 -0.69
CA VAL A 40 10.92 3.49 -0.70
C VAL A 40 9.88 3.95 -1.72
N MET A 41 9.91 3.40 -2.93
CA MET A 41 8.93 3.71 -3.99
C MET A 41 7.49 3.39 -3.55
N GLN A 42 7.27 2.26 -2.87
CA GLN A 42 5.96 1.93 -2.30
C GLN A 42 5.54 2.90 -1.18
N ALA A 43 6.48 3.35 -0.34
CA ALA A 43 6.17 4.29 0.74
C ALA A 43 5.70 5.64 0.18
N GLU A 44 6.33 6.13 -0.89
CA GLU A 44 5.92 7.34 -1.59
C GLU A 44 4.52 7.21 -2.20
N ALA A 45 4.23 6.07 -2.85
CA ALA A 45 2.90 5.79 -3.38
C ALA A 45 1.83 5.72 -2.28
N ALA A 46 2.13 5.11 -1.14
CA ALA A 46 1.23 5.06 0.02
C ALA A 46 0.97 6.45 0.60
N ALA A 47 2.01 7.29 0.71
CA ALA A 47 1.89 8.67 1.20
C ALA A 47 1.03 9.54 0.29
N MET A 48 1.26 9.51 -1.02
CA MET A 48 0.43 10.23 -2.00
C MET A 48 -1.02 9.76 -1.96
N ARG A 49 -1.26 8.45 -1.80
CA ARG A 49 -2.61 7.92 -1.73
C ARG A 49 -3.33 8.37 -0.46
N ALA A 50 -2.66 8.29 0.69
CA ALA A 50 -3.19 8.77 1.96
C ALA A 50 -3.54 10.26 1.89
N PHE A 51 -2.66 11.07 1.30
CA PHE A 51 -2.90 12.50 1.10
C PHE A 51 -4.10 12.77 0.19
N THR A 52 -4.20 12.05 -0.93
CA THR A 52 -5.32 12.20 -1.88
C THR A 52 -6.66 11.81 -1.24
N ASP A 53 -6.69 10.71 -0.49
CA ASP A 53 -7.90 10.25 0.17
C ASP A 53 -8.28 11.18 1.34
N ALA A 54 -7.29 11.74 2.06
CA ALA A 54 -7.53 12.74 3.10
C ALA A 54 -8.15 14.04 2.56
N ILE A 55 -7.69 14.53 1.41
CA ILE A 55 -8.29 15.70 0.75
C ILE A 55 -9.73 15.39 0.31
N ARG A 56 -9.99 14.19 -0.20
CA ARG A 56 -11.34 13.81 -0.67
C ARG A 56 -12.35 13.58 0.45
N ALA A 57 -11.87 13.32 1.66
CA ALA A 57 -12.70 13.15 2.85
C ALA A 57 -13.02 14.47 3.56
N ALA A 58 -12.37 15.58 3.19
CA ALA A 58 -12.65 16.94 3.65
C ALA A 58 -13.72 17.61 2.79
#